data_AF-A0A3L7N0S7-F1
#
_entry.id   AF-A0A3L7N0S7-F1
#
_cell.length_a   1.000
_cell.length_b   1.000
_cell.length_c   1.000
_cell.angle_alpha   90.00
_cell.angle_beta   90.00
_cell.angle_gamma   90.00
#
_symmetry.space_group_name_H-M   'P 1'
#
loop_
_entity.id
_entity.type
_entity.pdbx_description
1 polymer ?
#
loop_
_entity_poly.entity_id
_entity_poly.type
_entity_poly.pdbx_seq_one_letter_code
_entity_poly.pdbx_strand_id
1 'polypeptide(L)'
;MLLGSLLSVGLQAAPSPSPFLIGERIETGQSAAVFVNPPTAGAYAGRQTLKAQGRVVAGPVRAADVAWWKVDFDTSVDGWVAQRDLRKAGGALPPDPRGPTPVPPDSTGLNFHNLNLVNGMVLNGPKTRLSGTVSHESQPATDIRATVNGKPLALDGKGNFNTEIELPAGNAEINLRATTSNPRQQVTKISTFIDASMIYGSDVTRANALRTFTGGLLKTSAGNLPPLNTAGLENANDAHIFPDSSMFLAGDIRANENLELTSLHTLFVREHNQLASAIAVANPKLTDEQIYQRARRLVMAEVQAITYQEFLPAMLGAKALRPYQGYRPDVNPGLATEFSTAGFRVGHTLINDDIQFLDNEGVEARAG
;
A
#
# COMPACT_ATOMS: atom_id res chain seq x y z
N MET A 1 -15.61 -2.55 15.63
CA MET A 1 -15.19 -1.91 16.89
C MET A 1 -14.28 -0.75 16.48
N LEU A 2 -14.86 0.38 16.06
CA LEU A 2 -14.06 1.60 15.98
C LEU A 2 -14.17 2.24 17.36
N LEU A 3 -13.03 2.29 18.04
CA LEU A 3 -12.86 3.12 19.21
C LEU A 3 -13.30 4.53 18.84
N GLY A 4 -14.28 5.07 19.57
CA GLY A 4 -14.43 6.51 19.61
C GLY A 4 -13.12 7.10 20.12
N SER A 5 -12.39 7.78 19.25
CA SER A 5 -11.25 8.58 19.64
C SER A 5 -11.77 9.73 20.52
N LEU A 6 -11.67 9.55 21.83
CA LEU A 6 -11.56 10.66 22.77
C LEU A 6 -10.21 11.32 22.49
N LEU A 7 -10.21 12.61 22.22
CA LEU A 7 -9.02 13.34 21.81
C LEU A 7 -8.77 14.43 22.85
N SER A 8 -8.56 14.08 24.11
CA SER A 8 -8.33 15.03 25.19
C SER A 8 -7.09 15.89 24.92
N VAL A 9 -7.30 17.20 24.68
CA VAL A 9 -6.23 18.17 24.46
C VAL A 9 -5.93 18.90 25.78
N GLY A 10 -4.79 18.60 26.39
CA GLY A 10 -4.18 19.40 27.45
C GLY A 10 -3.09 20.31 26.89
N LEU A 11 -3.08 21.61 27.23
CA LEU A 11 -1.98 22.51 26.86
C LEU A 11 -0.71 22.15 27.64
N GLN A 12 0.38 21.92 26.91
CA GLN A 12 1.75 22.19 27.36
C GLN A 12 2.50 22.88 26.21
N ALA A 13 3.38 23.81 26.57
CA ALA A 13 3.98 24.86 25.75
C ALA A 13 4.69 24.41 24.45
N ALA A 14 4.55 25.26 23.41
CA ALA A 14 5.40 25.53 22.23
C ALA A 14 5.97 24.32 21.43
N PRO A 15 6.08 24.44 20.09
CA PRO A 15 6.01 23.30 19.18
C PRO A 15 7.17 22.32 19.38
N SER A 16 6.95 21.01 19.18
CA SER A 16 8.08 20.14 18.87
C SER A 16 8.36 20.25 17.38
N PRO A 17 9.53 20.78 16.98
CA PRO A 17 10.01 20.71 15.62
C PRO A 17 10.26 19.24 15.26
N SER A 18 10.60 18.99 14.00
CA SER A 18 11.31 17.76 13.65
C SER A 18 12.31 17.41 14.77
N PRO A 19 12.28 16.18 15.32
CA PRO A 19 13.03 15.85 16.55
C PRO A 19 14.53 16.12 16.39
N PHE A 20 15.00 16.11 15.13
CA PHE A 20 16.28 16.63 14.73
C PHE A 20 16.15 17.58 13.52
N LEU A 21 17.02 18.58 13.43
CA LEU A 21 17.21 19.46 12.28
C LEU A 21 18.38 18.95 11.42
N ILE A 22 18.38 19.25 10.12
CA ILE A 22 19.56 19.03 9.29
C ILE A 22 20.72 19.89 9.83
N GLY A 23 21.87 19.27 10.02
CA GLY A 23 23.06 19.85 10.68
C GLY A 23 23.08 19.69 12.21
N GLU A 24 21.99 19.23 12.83
CA GLU A 24 21.89 19.07 14.28
C GLU A 24 22.80 17.96 14.80
N ARG A 25 23.42 18.21 15.96
CA ARG A 25 24.28 17.25 16.64
C ARG A 25 23.43 16.27 17.44
N ILE A 26 23.61 15.00 17.15
CA ILE A 26 22.86 13.91 17.78
C ILE A 26 23.82 12.84 18.31
N GLU A 27 23.31 11.96 19.14
CA GLU A 27 24.01 10.77 19.59
C GLU A 27 23.07 9.55 19.59
N THR A 28 23.65 8.36 19.54
CA THR A 28 22.88 7.11 19.69
C THR A 28 22.43 6.91 21.14
N GLY A 29 21.16 6.58 21.35
CA GLY A 29 20.60 6.25 22.66
C GLY A 29 20.91 4.83 23.14
N GLN A 30 21.41 3.98 22.24
CA GLN A 30 21.79 2.58 22.44
C GLN A 30 22.73 2.13 21.32
N SER A 31 23.18 0.87 21.32
CA SER A 31 23.89 0.34 20.15
C SER A 31 22.92 0.26 18.96
N ALA A 32 23.25 0.95 17.87
CA ALA A 32 22.35 1.20 16.76
C ALA A 32 22.89 0.62 15.45
N ALA A 33 22.05 -0.08 14.69
CA ALA A 33 22.40 -0.54 13.35
C ALA A 33 22.39 0.63 12.36
N VAL A 34 23.40 0.68 11.50
CA VAL A 34 23.57 1.70 10.46
C VAL A 34 23.40 1.05 9.10
N PHE A 35 22.59 1.66 8.24
CA PHE A 35 22.25 1.14 6.91
C PHE A 35 22.66 2.11 5.81
N VAL A 36 23.04 1.58 4.65
CA VAL A 36 23.37 2.44 3.50
C VAL A 36 22.12 3.17 2.97
N ASN A 37 20.93 2.57 3.07
CA ASN A 37 19.62 3.11 2.68
C ASN A 37 18.49 2.63 3.62
N PRO A 38 17.33 3.32 3.69
CA PRO A 38 16.16 2.87 4.46
C PRO A 38 15.69 1.47 4.04
N PRO A 39 15.17 0.66 4.97
CA PRO A 39 15.64 -0.72 5.16
C PRO A 39 14.92 -1.76 4.31
N THR A 40 14.01 -1.38 3.42
CA THR A 40 13.29 -2.39 2.62
C THR A 40 14.18 -3.07 1.56
N ALA A 41 15.41 -2.56 1.33
CA ALA A 41 16.42 -3.21 0.47
C ALA A 41 17.89 -2.81 0.77
N GLY A 42 18.20 -2.19 1.93
CA GLY A 42 19.51 -1.58 2.19
C GLY A 42 20.57 -2.56 2.72
N ALA A 43 21.79 -2.52 2.17
CA ALA A 43 22.96 -3.20 2.73
C ALA A 43 23.28 -2.67 4.15
N TYR A 44 23.56 -3.58 5.07
CA TYR A 44 24.04 -3.27 6.41
C TYR A 44 25.42 -2.61 6.33
N ALA A 45 25.54 -1.38 6.82
CA ALA A 45 26.79 -0.63 6.78
C ALA A 45 27.66 -0.93 8.01
N GLY A 46 27.04 -1.20 9.15
CA GLY A 46 27.72 -1.57 10.39
C GLY A 46 26.93 -1.13 11.62
N ARG A 47 27.61 -0.95 12.75
CA ARG A 47 26.97 -0.60 14.02
C ARG A 47 27.68 0.54 14.71
N GLN A 48 26.90 1.41 15.33
CA GLN A 48 27.38 2.43 16.26
C GLN A 48 27.16 1.97 17.70
N THR A 49 28.09 2.30 18.58
CA THR A 49 28.01 2.02 20.01
C THR A 49 27.07 3.02 20.69
N LEU A 50 26.70 2.77 21.95
CA LEU A 50 25.91 3.72 22.76
C LEU A 50 26.68 5.05 22.91
N LYS A 51 25.99 6.19 22.76
CA LYS A 51 26.54 7.57 22.81
C LYS A 51 27.52 7.92 21.68
N ALA A 52 27.54 7.18 20.58
CA ALA A 52 28.27 7.59 19.38
C ALA A 52 27.66 8.89 18.83
N GLN A 53 28.49 9.91 18.59
CA GLN A 53 28.06 11.25 18.18
C GLN A 53 28.17 11.47 16.67
N GLY A 54 27.27 12.28 16.13
CA GLY A 54 27.22 12.58 14.70
C GLY A 54 26.30 13.73 14.35
N ARG A 55 26.29 14.17 13.10
CA ARG A 55 25.41 15.22 12.57
C ARG A 55 24.36 14.63 11.64
N VAL A 56 23.14 15.14 11.75
CA VAL A 56 22.08 14.80 10.81
C VAL A 56 22.36 15.47 9.46
N VAL A 57 22.37 14.68 8.40
CA VAL A 57 22.61 15.19 7.03
C VAL A 57 21.38 15.08 6.13
N ALA A 58 20.45 14.18 6.42
CA ALA A 58 19.18 14.04 5.71
C ALA A 58 18.10 13.33 6.54
N GLY A 59 16.83 13.53 6.19
CA GLY A 59 15.67 12.90 6.84
C GLY A 59 14.61 13.93 7.30
N PRO A 60 13.48 13.46 7.85
CA PRO A 60 13.13 12.05 8.03
C PRO A 60 12.62 11.42 6.72
N VAL A 61 12.99 10.17 6.47
CA VAL A 61 12.37 9.32 5.44
C VAL A 61 11.58 8.21 6.13
N ARG A 62 10.31 8.00 5.76
CA ARG A 62 9.47 6.97 6.38
C ARG A 62 9.50 5.68 5.58
N ALA A 63 9.75 4.56 6.26
CA ALA A 63 9.69 3.21 5.69
C ALA A 63 9.27 2.20 6.77
N ALA A 64 8.28 1.35 6.47
CA ALA A 64 7.70 0.35 7.37
C ALA A 64 7.37 0.94 8.77
N ASP A 65 6.69 2.08 8.78
CA ASP A 65 6.28 2.84 9.98
C ASP A 65 7.41 3.37 10.88
N VAL A 66 8.66 3.29 10.42
CA VAL A 66 9.84 3.84 11.09
C VAL A 66 10.31 5.08 10.36
N ALA A 67 10.61 6.15 11.10
CA ALA A 67 11.31 7.33 10.58
C ALA A 67 12.83 7.09 10.60
N TRP A 68 13.48 7.31 9.47
CA TRP A 68 14.91 7.11 9.27
C TRP A 68 15.61 8.43 9.07
N TRP A 69 16.78 8.56 9.69
CA TRP A 69 17.63 9.73 9.65
C TRP A 69 19.02 9.34 9.16
N LYS A 70 19.54 10.08 8.19
CA LYS A 70 20.92 9.90 7.72
C LYS A 70 21.84 10.71 8.60
N VAL A 71 22.84 10.06 9.19
CA VAL A 71 23.78 10.63 10.14
C VAL A 71 25.21 10.42 9.64
N ASP A 72 25.99 11.49 9.70
CA ASP A 72 27.44 11.52 9.53
C ASP A 72 28.07 11.48 10.93
N PHE A 73 28.59 10.33 11.34
CA PHE A 73 29.13 10.08 12.69
C PHE A 73 30.59 10.51 12.77
N ASP A 74 31.01 11.04 13.92
CA ASP A 74 32.41 11.48 14.10
C ASP A 74 33.40 10.32 14.11
N THR A 75 32.90 9.10 14.32
CA THR A 75 33.69 7.88 14.41
C THR A 75 32.95 6.72 13.77
N SER A 76 33.70 5.75 13.23
CA SER A 76 33.18 4.54 12.56
C SER A 76 32.35 4.85 11.31
N VAL A 77 31.17 4.23 11.15
CA VAL A 77 30.41 4.15 9.89
C VAL A 77 29.17 5.04 9.88
N ASP A 78 29.00 5.75 8.76
CA ASP A 78 27.88 6.66 8.49
C ASP A 78 26.71 5.97 7.80
N GLY A 79 25.51 6.54 7.94
CA GLY A 79 24.34 6.04 7.21
C GLY A 79 23.02 6.31 7.91
N TRP A 80 22.00 5.56 7.51
CA TRP A 80 20.63 5.68 7.99
C TRP A 80 20.42 4.90 9.28
N VAL A 81 19.84 5.58 10.27
CA VAL A 81 19.53 5.04 11.60
C VAL A 81 18.07 5.34 11.93
N ALA A 82 17.40 4.42 12.62
CA ALA A 82 16.01 4.60 13.02
C ALA A 82 15.91 5.70 14.09
N GLN A 83 14.92 6.58 13.97
CA GLN A 83 14.70 7.72 14.88
C GLN A 83 14.63 7.30 16.35
N ARG A 84 14.05 6.13 16.64
CA ARG A 84 13.95 5.59 18.00
C ARG A 84 15.30 5.31 18.67
N ASP A 85 16.37 5.17 17.89
CA ASP A 85 17.71 4.85 18.36
C ASP A 85 18.60 6.09 18.51
N LEU A 86 18.07 7.28 18.18
CA LEU A 86 18.78 8.56 18.20
C LEU A 86 18.20 9.51 19.25
N ARG A 87 19.05 10.39 19.76
CA ARG A 87 18.65 11.51 20.63
C ARG A 87 19.58 12.71 20.44
N LYS A 88 19.17 13.89 20.88
CA LYS A 88 20.03 15.09 20.82
C LYS A 88 21.23 14.90 21.75
N ALA A 89 22.43 15.26 21.29
CA ALA A 89 23.62 15.24 22.14
C ALA A 89 23.55 16.43 23.10
N GLY A 90 23.57 16.18 24.41
CA GLY A 90 23.47 17.23 25.43
C GLY A 90 24.83 17.85 25.74
N GLY A 91 25.04 19.12 25.38
CA GLY A 91 26.21 19.93 25.76
C GLY A 91 26.34 21.20 24.91
N ALA A 92 26.56 22.36 25.55
CA ALA A 92 26.54 23.69 24.93
C ALA A 92 27.64 23.91 23.86
N LEU A 93 27.30 24.63 22.79
CA LEU A 93 28.28 25.36 21.97
C LEU A 93 28.42 26.80 22.50
N PRO A 94 29.63 27.40 22.48
CA PRO A 94 29.86 28.81 22.86
C PRO A 94 29.25 29.80 21.85
N PRO A 95 29.04 31.08 22.21
CA PRO A 95 28.30 32.05 21.41
C PRO A 95 29.13 32.64 20.25
N ASP A 96 28.50 32.85 19.07
CA ASP A 96 29.07 33.62 17.94
C ASP A 96 28.58 35.10 17.98
N PRO A 97 29.42 36.12 17.72
CA PRO A 97 29.31 37.46 18.29
C PRO A 97 28.76 38.52 17.33
N ARG A 98 27.62 38.30 16.67
CA ARG A 98 27.01 39.32 15.80
C ARG A 98 25.50 39.38 15.94
N GLY A 99 25.02 40.33 16.76
CA GLY A 99 23.70 40.94 16.59
C GLY A 99 23.84 42.39 16.10
N PRO A 100 22.76 43.18 16.06
CA PRO A 100 21.53 42.99 15.28
C PRO A 100 21.34 44.18 14.29
N THR A 101 20.34 44.16 13.40
CA THR A 101 19.50 45.37 13.13
C THR A 101 18.24 45.06 12.29
N PRO A 102 17.19 45.93 12.38
CA PRO A 102 15.76 45.59 12.19
C PRO A 102 15.03 46.42 11.10
N VAL A 103 13.80 46.01 10.69
CA VAL A 103 12.71 46.92 10.23
C VAL A 103 11.30 46.28 10.45
N PRO A 104 10.31 46.99 11.05
CA PRO A 104 8.86 46.73 11.01
C PRO A 104 8.11 47.84 10.20
N PRO A 105 6.75 47.91 10.11
CA PRO A 105 5.71 46.88 10.01
C PRO A 105 4.85 47.05 8.72
N ASP A 106 4.21 45.99 8.23
CA ASP A 106 2.80 46.01 7.77
C ASP A 106 2.41 44.65 7.16
N SER A 107 1.33 44.06 7.67
CA SER A 107 0.38 43.33 6.82
C SER A 107 -0.98 43.25 7.53
N THR A 108 -1.86 44.14 7.12
CA THR A 108 -3.29 43.89 7.08
C THR A 108 -3.53 42.81 6.00
N GLY A 109 -4.11 41.67 6.37
CA GLY A 109 -4.40 40.62 5.38
C GLY A 109 -4.71 39.27 6.01
N LEU A 110 -6.00 39.02 6.23
CA LEU A 110 -6.57 37.72 6.58
C LEU A 110 -6.22 36.69 5.50
N ASN A 111 -5.23 35.84 5.73
CA ASN A 111 -4.91 34.70 4.86
C ASN A 111 -5.14 33.38 5.61
N PHE A 112 -6.04 32.55 5.07
CA PHE A 112 -6.37 31.23 5.59
C PHE A 112 -5.40 30.17 5.05
N HIS A 113 -4.89 29.29 5.92
CA HIS A 113 -4.19 28.05 5.52
C HIS A 113 -5.13 26.85 5.68
N ASN A 114 -5.12 25.90 4.73
CA ASN A 114 -5.72 24.57 4.89
C ASN A 114 -4.93 23.80 5.97
N LEU A 115 -5.59 23.26 6.99
CA LEU A 115 -4.94 22.70 8.19
C LEU A 115 -5.33 21.23 8.42
N ASN A 116 -4.33 20.33 8.41
CA ASN A 116 -4.46 18.97 8.92
C ASN A 116 -4.29 19.01 10.45
N LEU A 117 -5.37 18.75 11.19
CA LEU A 117 -5.37 18.81 12.64
C LEU A 117 -4.52 17.68 13.23
N VAL A 118 -3.47 18.05 13.94
CA VAL A 118 -2.62 17.16 14.74
C VAL A 118 -2.71 17.56 16.20
N ASN A 119 -2.52 16.59 17.09
CA ASN A 119 -2.57 16.82 18.53
C ASN A 119 -1.55 17.91 18.93
N GLY A 120 -2.01 19.00 19.58
CA GLY A 120 -1.16 20.12 20.01
C GLY A 120 -1.07 21.35 19.09
N MET A 121 -2.01 21.54 18.15
CA MET A 121 -2.06 22.74 17.28
C MET A 121 -2.57 24.00 18.02
N VAL A 122 -1.88 25.15 17.86
CA VAL A 122 -2.22 26.44 18.50
C VAL A 122 -2.83 27.40 17.47
N LEU A 123 -3.92 28.08 17.86
CA LEU A 123 -4.71 28.98 17.02
C LEU A 123 -4.76 30.39 17.63
N ASN A 124 -4.38 31.41 16.87
CA ASN A 124 -4.34 32.81 17.32
C ASN A 124 -5.69 33.50 17.08
N GLY A 125 -6.72 33.09 17.81
CA GLY A 125 -8.06 33.71 17.80
C GLY A 125 -9.18 32.75 18.23
N PRO A 126 -10.32 33.25 18.73
CA PRO A 126 -11.42 32.40 19.22
C PRO A 126 -12.14 31.66 18.09
N LYS A 127 -11.98 32.12 16.84
CA LYS A 127 -12.62 31.55 15.65
C LYS A 127 -11.60 30.74 14.86
N THR A 128 -11.85 29.44 14.79
CA THR A 128 -11.01 28.50 14.06
C THR A 128 -11.80 27.92 12.92
N ARG A 129 -11.24 27.95 11.72
CA ARG A 129 -11.82 27.29 10.56
C ARG A 129 -11.24 25.89 10.45
N LEU A 130 -12.10 24.88 10.58
CA LEU A 130 -11.75 23.48 10.36
C LEU A 130 -12.18 23.09 8.95
N SER A 131 -11.23 22.58 8.18
CA SER A 131 -11.46 22.05 6.85
C SER A 131 -10.91 20.64 6.76
N GLY A 132 -11.61 19.75 6.08
CA GLY A 132 -11.14 18.38 5.87
C GLY A 132 -12.15 17.57 5.07
N THR A 133 -11.87 16.28 4.94
CA THR A 133 -12.75 15.33 4.27
C THR A 133 -13.11 14.23 5.24
N VAL A 134 -14.40 13.95 5.37
CA VAL A 134 -14.90 12.75 6.04
C VAL A 134 -15.23 11.74 4.96
N SER A 135 -14.54 10.60 4.98
CA SER A 135 -14.75 9.50 4.06
C SER A 135 -15.25 8.26 4.80
N HIS A 136 -16.03 7.43 4.12
CA HIS A 136 -16.47 6.12 4.61
C HIS A 136 -16.16 5.07 3.55
N GLU A 137 -15.73 3.89 3.98
CA GLU A 137 -15.31 2.82 3.08
C GLU A 137 -16.48 2.26 2.26
N SER A 138 -17.70 2.28 2.82
CA SER A 138 -18.90 1.68 2.23
C SER A 138 -20.10 2.61 2.06
N GLN A 139 -20.00 3.89 2.45
CA GLN A 139 -21.10 4.84 2.28
C GLN A 139 -20.68 5.98 1.36
N PRO A 140 -21.54 6.42 0.43
CA PRO A 140 -21.26 7.61 -0.35
C PRO A 140 -21.16 8.81 0.58
N ALA A 141 -20.32 9.76 0.22
CA ALA A 141 -20.09 10.97 1.00
C ALA A 141 -21.37 11.73 1.40
N THR A 142 -22.41 11.66 0.56
CA THR A 142 -23.73 12.28 0.79
C THR A 142 -24.48 11.72 2.00
N ASP A 143 -24.20 10.48 2.38
CA ASP A 143 -24.91 9.76 3.45
C ASP A 143 -24.14 9.81 4.77
N ILE A 144 -22.90 10.31 4.73
CA ILE A 144 -22.10 10.54 5.90
C ILE A 144 -22.70 11.70 6.71
N ARG A 145 -22.83 11.46 8.00
CA ARG A 145 -23.15 12.41 9.07
C ARG A 145 -22.01 12.41 10.06
N ALA A 146 -21.56 13.62 10.37
CA ALA A 146 -20.51 13.86 11.35
C ALA A 146 -20.91 15.01 12.26
N THR A 147 -20.28 15.09 13.41
CA THR A 147 -20.40 16.20 14.35
C THR A 147 -19.03 16.72 14.73
N VAL A 148 -18.95 18.03 14.96
CA VAL A 148 -17.84 18.69 15.63
C VAL A 148 -18.35 19.29 16.95
N ASN A 149 -17.75 18.90 18.07
CA ASN A 149 -18.17 19.32 19.42
C ASN A 149 -19.68 19.11 19.68
N GLY A 150 -20.22 17.99 19.17
CA GLY A 150 -21.64 17.65 19.29
C GLY A 150 -22.59 18.42 18.35
N LYS A 151 -22.10 19.39 17.57
CA LYS A 151 -22.89 20.11 16.55
C LYS A 151 -22.78 19.42 15.19
N PRO A 152 -23.87 19.30 14.42
CA PRO A 152 -23.82 18.72 13.08
C PRO A 152 -22.80 19.43 12.18
N LEU A 153 -22.01 18.64 11.46
CA LEU A 153 -21.03 19.10 10.49
C LEU A 153 -21.64 19.00 9.09
N ALA A 154 -21.72 20.13 8.38
CA ALA A 154 -22.18 20.15 6.99
C ALA A 154 -21.07 19.60 6.07
N LEU A 155 -21.42 18.60 5.26
CA LEU A 155 -20.54 17.98 4.25
C LEU A 155 -21.06 18.31 2.85
N ASP A 156 -20.15 18.54 1.90
CA ASP A 156 -20.48 18.58 0.48
C ASP A 156 -20.69 17.15 -0.08
N GLY A 157 -21.10 17.04 -1.36
CA GLY A 157 -21.32 15.74 -2.02
C GLY A 157 -20.08 14.86 -2.17
N LYS A 158 -18.90 15.34 -1.76
CA LYS A 158 -17.62 14.62 -1.74
C LYS A 158 -17.09 14.40 -0.31
N GLY A 159 -17.86 14.80 0.71
CA GLY A 159 -17.55 14.58 2.12
C GLY A 159 -16.63 15.65 2.69
N ASN A 160 -16.37 16.72 1.94
CA ASN A 160 -15.56 17.82 2.43
C ASN A 160 -16.38 18.71 3.33
N PHE A 161 -15.74 19.24 4.36
CA PHE A 161 -16.32 20.26 5.22
C PHE A 161 -15.39 21.44 5.33
N ASN A 162 -15.99 22.59 5.59
CA ASN A 162 -15.30 23.81 5.94
C ASN A 162 -16.20 24.56 6.91
N THR A 163 -15.92 24.46 8.21
CA THR A 163 -16.76 25.02 9.26
C THR A 163 -15.95 25.91 10.18
N GLU A 164 -16.57 26.99 10.64
CA GLU A 164 -16.05 27.76 11.75
C GLU A 164 -16.49 27.12 13.06
N ILE A 165 -15.55 27.00 13.99
CA ILE A 165 -15.82 26.64 15.37
C ILE A 165 -15.30 27.74 16.29
N GLU A 166 -16.04 27.98 17.36
CA GLU A 166 -15.60 28.83 18.44
C GLU A 166 -14.94 27.97 19.51
N LEU A 167 -13.71 28.34 19.88
CA LEU A 167 -12.97 27.71 20.96
C LEU A 167 -13.04 28.62 22.19
N PRO A 168 -13.44 28.10 23.37
CA PRO A 168 -13.36 28.85 24.61
C PRO A 168 -11.91 29.21 24.94
N ALA A 169 -11.70 30.31 25.67
CA ALA A 169 -10.37 30.69 26.12
C ALA A 169 -9.79 29.61 27.06
N GLY A 170 -8.60 29.10 26.75
CA GLY A 170 -7.95 28.02 27.49
C GLY A 170 -7.92 26.69 26.71
N ASN A 171 -7.82 25.58 27.43
CA ASN A 171 -7.74 24.25 26.81
C ASN A 171 -9.13 23.84 26.31
N ALA A 172 -9.24 23.63 25.00
CA ALA A 172 -10.48 23.19 24.37
C ALA A 172 -10.24 21.87 23.61
N GLU A 173 -11.12 20.90 23.84
CA GLU A 173 -11.11 19.63 23.12
C GLU A 173 -11.99 19.72 21.87
N ILE A 174 -11.44 19.38 20.70
CA ILE A 174 -12.22 19.26 19.46
C ILE A 174 -12.63 17.80 19.27
N ASN A 175 -13.92 17.52 19.46
CA ASN A 175 -14.51 16.20 19.28
C ASN A 175 -15.08 16.07 17.87
N LEU A 176 -14.32 15.47 16.94
CA LEU A 176 -14.81 15.05 15.63
C LEU A 176 -15.32 13.63 15.70
N ARG A 177 -16.61 13.42 15.44
CA ARG A 177 -17.24 12.10 15.48
C ARG A 177 -18.09 11.87 14.24
N ALA A 178 -17.87 10.74 13.57
CA ALA A 178 -18.88 10.20 12.67
C ALA A 178 -20.06 9.74 13.51
N THR A 179 -21.25 10.24 13.22
CA THR A 179 -22.52 9.80 13.85
C THR A 179 -23.26 8.79 12.97
N THR A 180 -22.71 8.52 11.78
CA THR A 180 -23.20 7.48 10.88
C THR A 180 -22.82 6.12 11.44
N SER A 181 -23.75 5.17 11.40
CA SER A 181 -23.46 3.78 11.76
C SER A 181 -22.34 3.24 10.88
N ASN A 182 -21.29 2.68 11.50
CA ASN A 182 -20.18 2.03 10.80
C ASN A 182 -20.20 0.52 11.11
N PRO A 183 -21.07 -0.24 10.43
CA PRO A 183 -21.15 -1.69 10.59
C PRO A 183 -19.87 -2.35 10.08
N ARG A 184 -19.52 -3.49 10.69
CA ARG A 184 -18.34 -4.28 10.32
C ARG A 184 -18.33 -4.59 8.82
N GLN A 185 -17.20 -4.31 8.17
CA GLN A 185 -16.92 -4.69 6.78
C GLN A 185 -15.94 -5.87 6.74
N GLN A 186 -16.06 -6.73 5.73
CA GLN A 186 -15.08 -7.78 5.44
C GLN A 186 -13.88 -7.18 4.69
N VAL A 187 -12.70 -7.77 4.89
CA VAL A 187 -11.45 -7.30 4.27
C VAL A 187 -11.13 -8.13 3.04
N THR A 188 -10.77 -7.48 1.94
CA THR A 188 -10.21 -8.14 0.76
C THR A 188 -8.70 -8.31 0.94
N LYS A 189 -8.20 -9.54 0.77
CA LYS A 189 -6.76 -9.87 0.90
C LYS A 189 -5.98 -9.86 -0.43
N ILE A 190 -6.68 -9.65 -1.55
CA ILE A 190 -6.11 -9.60 -2.89
C ILE A 190 -6.29 -8.22 -3.52
N SER A 191 -5.57 -7.94 -4.60
CA SER A 191 -5.78 -6.72 -5.37
C SER A 191 -7.23 -6.63 -5.86
N THR A 192 -7.80 -5.43 -5.77
CA THR A 192 -9.15 -5.15 -6.28
C THR A 192 -9.16 -4.98 -7.80
N PHE A 193 -8.01 -4.68 -8.40
CA PHE A 193 -7.90 -4.45 -9.84
C PHE A 193 -7.80 -5.78 -10.61
N ILE A 194 -8.24 -5.77 -11.87
CA ILE A 194 -7.96 -6.88 -12.80
C ILE A 194 -6.53 -6.69 -13.30
N ASP A 195 -5.55 -7.09 -12.49
CA ASP A 195 -4.13 -6.80 -12.66
C ASP A 195 -3.26 -8.06 -12.74
N ALA A 196 -3.87 -9.19 -13.12
CA ALA A 196 -3.22 -10.48 -13.17
C ALA A 196 -2.59 -10.91 -11.83
N SER A 197 -3.07 -10.40 -10.68
CA SER A 197 -2.59 -10.78 -9.34
C SER A 197 -2.71 -12.27 -9.04
N MET A 198 -3.62 -13.00 -9.70
CA MET A 198 -3.67 -14.47 -9.60
C MET A 198 -2.43 -15.17 -10.19
N ILE A 199 -1.67 -14.48 -11.05
CA ILE A 199 -0.41 -14.96 -11.63
C ILE A 199 0.78 -14.39 -10.86
N TYR A 200 0.76 -13.10 -10.53
CA TYR A 200 1.93 -12.36 -10.00
C TYR A 200 1.94 -12.15 -8.49
N GLY A 201 0.86 -12.47 -7.78
CA GLY A 201 0.71 -12.19 -6.35
C GLY A 201 0.10 -10.81 -6.08
N SER A 202 -0.52 -10.69 -4.89
CA SER A 202 -1.04 -9.41 -4.37
C SER A 202 -0.08 -8.70 -3.43
N ASP A 203 1.08 -9.32 -3.15
CA ASP A 203 2.14 -8.77 -2.30
C ASP A 203 3.52 -9.05 -2.90
N VAL A 204 4.50 -8.23 -2.51
CA VAL A 204 5.86 -8.29 -3.06
C VAL A 204 6.61 -9.58 -2.69
N THR A 205 6.31 -10.17 -1.53
CA THR A 205 6.98 -11.40 -1.07
C THR A 205 6.59 -12.56 -1.97
N ARG A 206 5.29 -12.74 -2.22
CA ARG A 206 4.79 -13.74 -3.17
C ARG A 206 5.28 -13.48 -4.59
N ALA A 207 5.20 -12.23 -5.06
CA ALA A 207 5.68 -11.86 -6.39
C ALA A 207 7.16 -12.23 -6.59
N ASN A 208 8.01 -11.94 -5.61
CA ASN A 208 9.43 -12.29 -5.67
C ASN A 208 9.68 -13.80 -5.60
N ALA A 209 8.89 -14.53 -4.80
CA ALA A 209 9.03 -15.98 -4.70
C ALA A 209 8.75 -16.69 -6.03
N LEU A 210 7.89 -16.12 -6.87
CA LEU A 210 7.50 -16.63 -8.18
C LEU A 210 8.51 -16.34 -9.30
N ARG A 211 9.47 -15.43 -9.09
CA ARG A 211 10.40 -14.98 -10.15
C ARG A 211 11.74 -15.71 -10.11
N THR A 212 12.32 -15.96 -11.28
CA THR A 212 13.70 -16.45 -11.38
C THR A 212 14.73 -15.34 -11.15
N PHE A 213 14.33 -14.07 -11.32
CA PHE A 213 15.22 -12.90 -11.43
C PHE A 213 16.28 -13.03 -12.52
N THR A 214 16.01 -13.84 -13.53
CA THR A 214 16.84 -14.00 -14.71
C THR A 214 15.96 -14.07 -15.96
N GLY A 215 16.26 -13.24 -16.96
CA GLY A 215 15.54 -13.21 -18.24
C GLY A 215 14.11 -12.67 -18.16
N GLY A 216 13.73 -12.07 -17.03
CA GLY A 216 12.38 -11.60 -16.75
C GLY A 216 11.38 -12.73 -16.53
N LEU A 217 11.82 -13.95 -16.21
CA LEU A 217 10.99 -15.15 -16.18
C LEU A 217 10.34 -15.41 -14.81
N LEU A 218 9.19 -16.09 -14.86
CA LEU A 218 8.60 -16.80 -13.72
C LEU A 218 9.21 -18.20 -13.60
N LYS A 219 9.34 -18.66 -12.36
CA LYS A 219 9.79 -20.03 -12.06
C LYS A 219 8.76 -21.03 -12.56
N THR A 220 9.24 -22.19 -12.98
CA THR A 220 8.42 -23.35 -13.34
C THR A 220 9.04 -24.60 -12.74
N SER A 221 8.24 -25.65 -12.56
CA SER A 221 8.71 -26.99 -12.20
C SER A 221 8.84 -27.88 -13.44
N ALA A 222 9.08 -29.18 -13.23
CA ALA A 222 9.19 -30.16 -14.31
C ALA A 222 7.93 -30.14 -15.20
N GLY A 223 8.11 -30.32 -16.52
CA GLY A 223 6.99 -30.26 -17.47
C GLY A 223 6.45 -28.86 -17.74
N ASN A 224 7.20 -27.80 -17.41
CA ASN A 224 6.77 -26.41 -17.59
C ASN A 224 5.46 -26.11 -16.83
N LEU A 225 5.32 -26.71 -15.65
CA LEU A 225 4.22 -26.52 -14.72
C LEU A 225 4.57 -25.35 -13.76
N PRO A 226 3.59 -24.81 -13.00
CA PRO A 226 3.88 -23.84 -11.95
C PRO A 226 4.96 -24.36 -10.98
N PRO A 227 5.70 -23.46 -10.31
CA PRO A 227 6.74 -23.88 -9.37
C PRO A 227 6.10 -24.57 -8.15
N LEU A 228 6.81 -25.48 -7.51
CA LEU A 228 6.37 -26.04 -6.23
C LEU A 228 6.58 -25.02 -5.10
N ASN A 229 5.77 -25.09 -4.04
CA ASN A 229 5.83 -24.16 -2.91
C ASN A 229 6.98 -24.46 -1.93
N THR A 230 8.20 -24.48 -2.44
CA THR A 230 9.43 -24.63 -1.64
C THR A 230 9.76 -23.38 -0.82
N ALA A 231 9.08 -22.25 -1.11
CA ALA A 231 9.21 -21.00 -0.36
C ALA A 231 8.38 -20.98 0.94
N GLY A 232 7.51 -21.98 1.18
CA GLY A 232 6.69 -22.07 2.38
C GLY A 232 5.68 -20.92 2.53
N LEU A 233 5.18 -20.39 1.41
CA LEU A 233 4.15 -19.36 1.43
C LEU A 233 2.77 -19.97 1.64
N GLU A 234 1.83 -19.18 2.18
CA GLU A 234 0.46 -19.61 2.44
C GLU A 234 -0.21 -20.18 1.17
N ASN A 235 -0.66 -21.43 1.19
CA ASN A 235 -1.55 -21.97 0.17
C ASN A 235 -2.81 -22.47 0.87
N ALA A 236 -3.95 -22.38 0.19
CA ALA A 236 -5.17 -23.02 0.66
C ALA A 236 -4.95 -24.55 0.59
N ASN A 237 -4.84 -25.17 1.76
CA ASN A 237 -4.59 -26.61 1.93
C ASN A 237 -5.31 -27.12 3.17
N ASP A 238 -6.59 -26.77 3.33
CA ASP A 238 -7.36 -26.96 4.56
C ASP A 238 -7.36 -28.43 5.05
N ALA A 239 -7.33 -29.38 4.11
CA ALA A 239 -7.32 -30.81 4.41
C ALA A 239 -5.93 -31.37 4.73
N HIS A 240 -4.85 -30.65 4.38
CA HIS A 240 -3.46 -31.09 4.54
C HIS A 240 -3.18 -32.52 4.05
N ILE A 241 -3.89 -32.97 3.01
CA ILE A 241 -3.71 -34.31 2.41
C ILE A 241 -2.33 -34.42 1.74
N PHE A 242 -1.85 -33.31 1.18
CA PHE A 242 -0.53 -33.20 0.58
C PHE A 242 0.33 -32.22 1.39
N PRO A 243 1.65 -32.46 1.52
CA PRO A 243 2.56 -31.47 2.08
C PRO A 243 2.52 -30.16 1.30
N ASP A 244 2.52 -29.01 1.99
CA ASP A 244 2.48 -27.69 1.34
C ASP A 244 3.56 -27.53 0.28
N SER A 245 4.76 -28.06 0.54
CA SER A 245 5.90 -28.01 -0.38
C SER A 245 5.73 -28.80 -1.68
N SER A 246 4.75 -29.72 -1.73
CA SER A 246 4.41 -30.50 -2.91
C SER A 246 3.29 -29.86 -3.75
N MET A 247 2.64 -28.81 -3.25
CA MET A 247 1.63 -28.06 -3.98
C MET A 247 2.27 -27.02 -4.89
N PHE A 248 1.56 -26.63 -5.94
CA PHE A 248 1.99 -25.53 -6.80
C PHE A 248 1.89 -24.19 -6.06
N LEU A 249 2.84 -23.30 -6.33
CA LEU A 249 2.85 -21.92 -5.91
C LEU A 249 2.47 -21.02 -7.10
N ALA A 250 1.44 -20.21 -6.92
CA ALA A 250 1.02 -19.20 -7.89
C ALA A 250 0.78 -17.86 -7.19
N GLY A 251 0.32 -16.85 -7.94
CA GLY A 251 -0.05 -15.54 -7.40
C GLY A 251 -1.24 -15.60 -6.43
N ASP A 252 -2.17 -16.53 -6.63
CA ASP A 252 -3.28 -16.78 -5.71
C ASP A 252 -3.04 -18.05 -4.87
N ILE A 253 -3.50 -18.03 -3.61
CA ILE A 253 -3.32 -19.14 -2.67
C ILE A 253 -4.18 -20.37 -3.02
N ARG A 254 -5.23 -20.20 -3.83
CA ARG A 254 -6.21 -21.24 -4.19
C ARG A 254 -5.90 -21.94 -5.51
N ALA A 255 -4.73 -21.70 -6.10
CA ALA A 255 -4.39 -22.20 -7.43
C ALA A 255 -4.46 -23.73 -7.59
N ASN A 256 -4.48 -24.49 -6.48
CA ASN A 256 -4.54 -25.94 -6.45
C ASN A 256 -5.95 -26.49 -6.14
N GLU A 257 -6.98 -25.66 -6.12
CA GLU A 257 -8.33 -26.07 -5.69
C GLU A 257 -8.96 -27.11 -6.63
N ASN A 258 -8.76 -26.96 -7.94
CA ASN A 258 -9.13 -27.96 -8.93
C ASN A 258 -8.15 -27.96 -10.13
N LEU A 259 -8.26 -29.01 -10.96
CA LEU A 259 -7.36 -29.23 -12.08
C LEU A 259 -7.52 -28.19 -13.21
N GLU A 260 -8.74 -27.77 -13.52
CA GLU A 260 -9.01 -26.78 -14.57
C GLU A 260 -8.43 -25.41 -14.19
N LEU A 261 -8.60 -25.00 -12.93
CA LEU A 261 -8.01 -23.79 -12.39
C LEU A 261 -6.48 -23.85 -12.43
N THR A 262 -5.89 -24.97 -11.99
CA THR A 262 -4.44 -25.19 -12.05
C THR A 262 -3.93 -25.10 -13.49
N SER A 263 -4.71 -25.61 -14.46
CA SER A 263 -4.38 -25.55 -15.88
C SER A 263 -4.38 -24.12 -16.42
N LEU A 264 -5.31 -23.27 -15.98
CA LEU A 264 -5.30 -21.83 -16.32
C LEU A 264 -4.10 -21.10 -15.71
N HIS A 265 -3.74 -21.39 -14.45
CA HIS A 265 -2.50 -20.84 -13.87
C HIS A 265 -1.27 -21.26 -14.66
N THR A 266 -1.22 -22.53 -15.08
CA THR A 266 -0.15 -23.07 -15.92
C THR A 266 -0.07 -22.33 -17.26
N LEU A 267 -1.21 -22.13 -17.93
CA LEU A 267 -1.30 -21.42 -19.21
C LEU A 267 -0.68 -20.02 -19.11
N PHE A 268 -1.09 -19.22 -18.12
CA PHE A 268 -0.62 -17.84 -18.02
C PHE A 268 0.84 -17.69 -17.55
N VAL A 269 1.36 -18.63 -16.76
CA VAL A 269 2.81 -18.67 -16.46
C VAL A 269 3.61 -18.94 -17.74
N ARG A 270 3.13 -19.84 -18.59
CA ARG A 270 3.76 -20.12 -19.89
C ARG A 270 3.68 -18.92 -20.83
N GLU A 271 2.53 -18.25 -20.90
CA GLU A 271 2.36 -17.03 -21.71
C GLU A 271 3.35 -15.94 -21.27
N HIS A 272 3.46 -15.69 -19.96
CA HIS A 272 4.44 -14.74 -19.45
C HIS A 272 5.87 -15.09 -19.87
N ASN A 273 6.27 -16.36 -19.73
CA ASN A 273 7.62 -16.80 -20.07
C ASN A 273 7.89 -16.75 -21.58
N GLN A 274 6.87 -17.01 -22.41
CA GLN A 274 6.94 -16.84 -23.86
C GLN A 274 7.15 -15.38 -24.23
N LEU A 275 6.35 -14.47 -23.68
CA LEU A 275 6.46 -13.03 -23.90
C LEU A 275 7.81 -12.47 -23.41
N ALA A 276 8.23 -12.84 -22.20
CA ALA A 276 9.52 -12.43 -21.64
C ALA A 276 10.68 -12.87 -22.54
N SER A 277 10.67 -14.11 -23.01
CA SER A 277 11.69 -14.63 -23.94
C SER A 277 11.70 -13.85 -25.26
N ALA A 278 10.53 -13.59 -25.84
CA ALA A 278 10.41 -12.81 -27.07
C ALA A 278 10.91 -11.36 -26.90
N ILE A 279 10.59 -10.72 -25.77
CA ILE A 279 11.05 -9.36 -25.42
C ILE A 279 12.57 -9.33 -25.27
N ALA A 280 13.16 -10.33 -24.60
CA ALA A 280 14.60 -10.45 -24.43
C ALA A 280 15.34 -10.59 -25.77
N VAL A 281 14.81 -11.40 -26.69
CA VAL A 281 15.34 -11.55 -28.05
C VAL A 281 15.23 -10.25 -28.84
N ALA A 282 14.07 -9.57 -28.78
CA ALA A 282 13.84 -8.33 -29.51
C ALA A 282 14.68 -7.15 -28.98
N ASN A 283 15.02 -7.14 -27.69
CA ASN A 283 15.86 -6.09 -27.11
C ASN A 283 16.83 -6.64 -26.04
N PRO A 284 18.02 -7.11 -26.47
CA PRO A 284 19.00 -7.73 -25.58
C PRO A 284 19.61 -6.79 -24.52
N LYS A 285 19.35 -5.47 -24.59
CA LYS A 285 19.88 -4.49 -23.63
C LYS A 285 18.98 -4.31 -22.41
N LEU A 286 17.77 -4.89 -22.42
CA LEU A 286 16.85 -4.77 -21.29
C LEU A 286 17.35 -5.59 -20.11
N THR A 287 17.17 -5.05 -18.91
CA THR A 287 17.42 -5.79 -17.67
C THR A 287 16.31 -6.80 -17.40
N ASP A 288 16.57 -7.77 -16.51
CA ASP A 288 15.56 -8.72 -15.99
C ASP A 288 14.26 -8.02 -15.60
N GLU A 289 14.36 -6.99 -14.77
CA GLU A 289 13.21 -6.24 -14.26
C GLU A 289 12.43 -5.56 -15.39
N GLN A 290 13.13 -4.99 -16.38
CA GLN A 290 12.47 -4.36 -17.52
C GLN A 290 11.74 -5.37 -18.39
N ILE A 291 12.28 -6.57 -18.57
CA ILE A 291 11.63 -7.66 -19.32
C ILE A 291 10.41 -8.15 -18.55
N TYR A 292 10.58 -8.46 -17.25
CA TYR A 292 9.50 -8.92 -16.37
C TYR A 292 8.32 -7.97 -16.37
N GLN A 293 8.54 -6.66 -16.16
CA GLN A 293 7.45 -5.68 -16.11
C GLN A 293 6.76 -5.49 -17.47
N ARG A 294 7.49 -5.63 -18.58
CA ARG A 294 6.90 -5.55 -19.93
C ARG A 294 6.03 -6.77 -20.21
N ALA A 295 6.53 -7.98 -19.94
CA ALA A 295 5.76 -9.22 -20.09
C ALA A 295 4.53 -9.21 -19.17
N ARG A 296 4.71 -8.83 -17.90
CA ARG A 296 3.62 -8.67 -16.91
C ARG A 296 2.55 -7.70 -17.40
N ARG A 297 2.93 -6.56 -17.98
CA ARG A 297 1.98 -5.57 -18.51
C ARG A 297 1.16 -6.12 -19.69
N LEU A 298 1.75 -6.95 -20.55
CA LEU A 298 1.04 -7.57 -21.67
C LEU A 298 0.03 -8.61 -21.18
N VAL A 299 0.43 -9.50 -20.28
CA VAL A 299 -0.47 -10.48 -19.67
C VAL A 299 -1.61 -9.81 -18.91
N MET A 300 -1.35 -8.72 -18.17
CA MET A 300 -2.42 -7.91 -17.56
C MET A 300 -3.42 -7.40 -18.61
N ALA A 301 -2.94 -6.92 -19.75
CA ALA A 301 -3.78 -6.42 -20.82
C ALA A 301 -4.60 -7.54 -21.46
N GLU A 302 -4.03 -8.73 -21.66
CA GLU A 302 -4.73 -9.92 -22.16
C GLU A 302 -5.85 -10.34 -21.20
N VAL A 303 -5.56 -10.46 -19.90
CA VAL A 303 -6.56 -10.81 -18.89
C VAL A 303 -7.71 -9.79 -18.87
N GLN A 304 -7.40 -8.50 -18.94
CA GLN A 304 -8.41 -7.45 -19.03
C GLN A 304 -9.22 -7.52 -20.33
N ALA A 305 -8.56 -7.74 -21.47
CA ALA A 305 -9.20 -7.83 -22.78
C ALA A 305 -10.15 -9.02 -22.84
N ILE A 306 -9.68 -10.23 -22.50
CA ILE A 306 -10.50 -11.44 -22.44
C ILE A 306 -11.70 -11.23 -21.51
N THR A 307 -11.47 -10.63 -20.32
CA THR A 307 -12.55 -10.39 -19.36
C THR A 307 -13.63 -9.46 -19.91
N TYR A 308 -13.25 -8.28 -20.42
CA TYR A 308 -14.21 -7.25 -20.82
C TYR A 308 -14.77 -7.41 -22.23
N GLN A 309 -14.02 -8.02 -23.14
CA GLN A 309 -14.38 -8.12 -24.56
C GLN A 309 -14.99 -9.48 -24.91
N GLU A 310 -14.70 -10.54 -24.14
CA GLU A 310 -15.14 -11.91 -24.47
C GLU A 310 -16.02 -12.48 -23.35
N PHE A 311 -15.46 -12.65 -22.15
CA PHE A 311 -16.15 -13.34 -21.05
C PHE A 311 -17.41 -12.61 -20.57
N LEU A 312 -17.32 -11.32 -20.22
CA LEU A 312 -18.47 -10.57 -19.72
C LEU A 312 -19.58 -10.43 -20.78
N PRO A 313 -19.29 -10.12 -22.07
CA PRO A 313 -20.30 -10.14 -23.12
C PRO A 313 -20.95 -11.52 -23.35
N ALA A 314 -20.19 -12.61 -23.25
CA ALA A 314 -20.74 -13.97 -23.36
C ALA A 314 -21.67 -14.31 -22.18
N MET A 315 -21.30 -13.89 -20.97
CA MET A 315 -22.06 -14.20 -19.75
C MET A 315 -23.28 -13.29 -19.55
N LEU A 316 -23.17 -11.99 -19.83
CA LEU A 316 -24.19 -10.97 -19.53
C LEU A 316 -24.95 -10.50 -20.77
N GLY A 317 -24.50 -10.89 -21.96
CA GLY A 317 -25.02 -10.44 -23.25
C GLY A 317 -24.21 -9.29 -23.86
N ALA A 318 -24.19 -9.23 -25.19
CA ALA A 318 -23.32 -8.34 -25.99
C ALA A 318 -23.45 -6.83 -25.70
N LYS A 319 -24.55 -6.39 -25.06
CA LYS A 319 -24.82 -4.98 -24.73
C LYS A 319 -24.75 -4.68 -23.23
N ALA A 320 -24.26 -5.62 -22.41
CA ALA A 320 -24.21 -5.46 -20.96
C ALA A 320 -23.23 -4.37 -20.52
N LEU A 321 -22.16 -4.15 -21.27
CA LEU A 321 -21.12 -3.18 -20.95
C LEU A 321 -21.24 -1.93 -21.83
N ARG A 322 -21.15 -0.77 -21.20
CA ARG A 322 -21.03 0.51 -21.92
C ARG A 322 -19.60 0.66 -22.48
N PRO A 323 -19.43 1.32 -23.64
CA PRO A 323 -18.09 1.63 -24.15
C PRO A 323 -17.26 2.38 -23.12
N TYR A 324 -15.96 2.07 -23.07
CA TYR A 324 -15.02 2.76 -22.18
C TYR A 324 -14.89 4.23 -22.56
N GLN A 325 -15.06 5.13 -21.59
CA GLN A 325 -15.04 6.59 -21.79
C GLN A 325 -13.76 7.25 -21.24
N GLY A 326 -12.75 6.45 -20.88
CA GLY A 326 -11.52 6.93 -20.25
C GLY A 326 -11.50 6.71 -18.74
N TYR A 327 -10.32 6.91 -18.16
CA TYR A 327 -10.07 6.71 -16.74
C TYR A 327 -10.79 7.78 -15.91
N ARG A 328 -11.43 7.34 -14.83
CA ARG A 328 -12.14 8.20 -13.88
C ARG A 328 -11.50 8.07 -12.50
N PRO A 329 -10.74 9.08 -12.03
CA PRO A 329 -10.07 9.04 -10.73
C PRO A 329 -11.03 9.12 -9.54
N ASP A 330 -12.29 9.49 -9.78
CA ASP A 330 -13.34 9.65 -8.77
C ASP A 330 -14.19 8.40 -8.55
N VAL A 331 -13.91 7.30 -9.27
CA VAL A 331 -14.59 6.02 -9.08
C VAL A 331 -13.91 5.21 -7.98
N ASN A 332 -14.68 4.73 -7.01
CA ASN A 332 -14.20 3.74 -6.05
C ASN A 332 -14.12 2.37 -6.74
N PRO A 333 -12.91 1.77 -6.91
CA PRO A 333 -12.78 0.46 -7.54
C PRO A 333 -13.11 -0.70 -6.60
N GLY A 334 -13.33 -0.44 -5.29
CA GLY A 334 -13.59 -1.44 -4.25
C GLY A 334 -14.59 -2.52 -4.66
N LEU A 335 -14.25 -3.78 -4.39
CA LEU A 335 -15.15 -4.91 -4.60
C LEU A 335 -16.30 -4.84 -3.61
N ALA A 336 -17.53 -4.78 -4.13
CA ALA A 336 -18.74 -4.85 -3.32
C ALA A 336 -18.87 -6.23 -2.64
N THR A 337 -19.36 -6.27 -1.40
CA THR A 337 -19.59 -7.52 -0.68
C THR A 337 -20.58 -8.40 -1.42
N GLU A 338 -21.63 -7.83 -1.99
CA GLU A 338 -22.65 -8.53 -2.78
C GLU A 338 -22.03 -9.19 -4.01
N PHE A 339 -21.06 -8.54 -4.65
CA PHE A 339 -20.36 -9.10 -5.81
C PHE A 339 -19.54 -10.34 -5.41
N SER A 340 -18.73 -10.24 -4.35
CA SER A 340 -17.85 -11.35 -3.92
C SER A 340 -18.59 -12.52 -3.27
N THR A 341 -19.72 -12.26 -2.62
CA THR A 341 -20.48 -13.26 -1.85
C THR A 341 -21.64 -13.89 -2.61
N ALA A 342 -22.25 -13.16 -3.55
CA ALA A 342 -23.41 -13.64 -4.29
C ALA A 342 -23.19 -13.53 -5.81
N GLY A 343 -22.95 -12.33 -6.33
CA GLY A 343 -22.94 -12.06 -7.77
C GLY A 343 -21.96 -12.95 -8.55
N PHE A 344 -20.71 -13.02 -8.11
CA PHE A 344 -19.68 -13.82 -8.77
C PHE A 344 -19.64 -15.29 -8.31
N ARG A 345 -20.57 -15.71 -7.43
CA ARG A 345 -20.79 -17.12 -7.09
C ARG A 345 -21.65 -17.85 -8.12
N VAL A 346 -22.20 -17.15 -9.10
CA VAL A 346 -22.89 -17.77 -10.25
C VAL A 346 -22.03 -18.84 -10.93
N GLY A 347 -20.70 -18.74 -10.90
CA GLY A 347 -19.81 -19.78 -11.41
C GLY A 347 -20.05 -21.17 -10.79
N HIS A 348 -20.48 -21.25 -9.52
CA HIS A 348 -20.76 -22.54 -8.89
C HIS A 348 -21.99 -23.27 -9.47
N THR A 349 -22.91 -22.55 -10.13
CA THR A 349 -24.01 -23.21 -10.86
C THR A 349 -23.61 -23.65 -12.27
N LEU A 350 -22.41 -23.33 -12.72
CA LEU A 350 -21.88 -23.66 -14.05
C LEU A 350 -20.88 -24.82 -14.02
N ILE A 351 -20.57 -25.35 -12.84
CA ILE A 351 -19.66 -26.49 -12.68
C ILE A 351 -20.36 -27.77 -13.13
N ASN A 352 -19.67 -28.54 -13.98
CA ASN A 352 -20.10 -29.85 -14.45
C ASN A 352 -19.57 -30.96 -13.52
N ASP A 353 -20.24 -32.12 -13.48
CA ASP A 353 -19.78 -33.30 -12.75
C ASP A 353 -18.74 -34.13 -13.53
N ASP A 354 -18.55 -33.81 -14.82
CA ASP A 354 -17.56 -34.43 -15.70
C ASP A 354 -16.47 -33.44 -16.17
N ILE A 355 -15.21 -33.91 -16.19
CA ILE A 355 -14.06 -33.19 -16.72
C ILE A 355 -13.43 -34.04 -17.83
N GLN A 356 -13.53 -33.56 -19.06
CA GLN A 356 -13.06 -34.28 -20.23
C GLN A 356 -11.61 -33.92 -20.56
N PHE A 357 -10.81 -34.94 -20.86
CA PHE A 357 -9.48 -34.77 -21.42
C PHE A 357 -9.55 -35.09 -22.90
N LEU A 358 -9.24 -34.11 -23.75
CA LEU A 358 -9.27 -34.27 -25.20
C LEU A 358 -7.86 -34.17 -25.77
N ASP A 359 -7.58 -34.93 -26.81
CA ASP A 359 -6.38 -34.77 -27.62
C ASP A 359 -6.48 -33.56 -28.57
N ASN A 360 -5.48 -33.36 -29.43
CA ASN A 360 -5.43 -32.21 -30.34
C ASN A 360 -6.51 -32.27 -31.43
N GLU A 361 -7.11 -33.45 -31.65
CA GLU A 361 -8.18 -33.69 -32.60
C GLU A 361 -9.57 -33.53 -31.95
N GLY A 362 -9.64 -33.25 -30.65
CA GLY A 362 -10.88 -33.12 -29.89
C GLY A 362 -11.51 -34.46 -29.52
N VAL A 363 -10.75 -35.55 -29.59
CA VAL A 363 -11.18 -36.90 -29.22
C VAL A 363 -10.80 -37.16 -27.77
N GLU A 364 -11.64 -37.88 -27.02
CA GLU A 364 -11.38 -38.23 -25.63
C GLU A 364 -10.05 -39.00 -25.52
N ALA A 365 -9.09 -38.37 -24.85
CA ALA A 365 -7.82 -38.96 -24.53
C ALA A 365 -8.08 -40.02 -23.45
N ARG A 366 -7.99 -41.31 -23.82
CA ARG A 366 -8.08 -42.40 -22.84
C ARG A 366 -7.09 -42.14 -21.72
N ALA A 367 -7.60 -41.99 -20.50
CA ALA A 367 -6.77 -41.92 -19.30
C ALA A 367 -5.80 -43.11 -19.28
N GLY A 368 -4.50 -42.81 -19.22
CA GLY A 368 -3.45 -43.79 -18.97
C GLY A 368 -3.40 -44.20 -17.51
#